data_AF-A0A0A2KRD0-F1
#
_entry.id   AF-A0A0A2KRD0-F1
#
_cell.length_a   1.000
_cell.length_b   1.000
_cell.length_c   1.000
_cell.angle_alpha   90.00
_cell.angle_beta   90.00
_cell.angle_gamma   90.00
#
_symmetry.space_group_name_H-M   'P 1'
#
loop_
_entity.id
_entity.type
_entity.pdbx_description
1 polymer ?
#
loop_
_entity_poly.entity_id
_entity_poly.type
_entity_poly.pdbx_seq_one_letter_code
_entity_poly.pdbx_strand_id
1 'polypeptide(L)'
;MSSVARAIRPFASRALAQKPLASVCQASPAFRFPRGTRSFSQSPLSQLKKYTESHEWIELADNGKTAKIGITEYAAHSLGDVVYVELPEIDLEIVAGEPVGAVESVKSASDVLSPVAGKVITANGILEDKAKTINESPEGEGWIAEIEVADVAELDALLDEAAYKETIDA
;
A
#
# COMPACT_ATOMS: atom_id res chain seq x y z
N MET A 1 35.75 19.95 33.28
CA MET A 1 35.52 19.08 34.46
C MET A 1 34.07 19.24 34.87
N SER A 2 33.36 18.12 34.87
CA SER A 2 31.91 17.94 34.80
C SER A 2 31.13 18.48 36.00
N SER A 3 29.92 18.97 35.77
CA SER A 3 28.91 19.20 36.82
C SER A 3 27.76 18.21 36.64
N VAL A 4 27.61 17.32 37.62
CA VAL A 4 26.63 16.21 37.67
C VAL A 4 25.60 16.50 38.76
N ALA A 5 24.36 16.17 38.44
CA ALA A 5 23.13 16.32 39.21
C ALA A 5 23.12 15.71 40.62
N ARG A 6 22.22 16.22 41.49
CA ARG A 6 21.40 15.36 42.36
C ARG A 6 20.17 16.09 42.95
N ALA A 7 19.02 15.43 42.84
CA ALA A 7 17.75 15.75 43.48
C ALA A 7 17.76 15.51 45.00
N ILE A 8 16.78 16.08 45.74
CA ILE A 8 16.01 15.44 46.83
C ILE A 8 14.74 16.29 47.08
N ARG A 9 13.55 15.66 47.05
CA ARG A 9 12.28 16.23 47.57
C ARG A 9 12.01 15.60 48.94
N PRO A 10 11.60 16.35 49.97
CA PRO A 10 11.12 15.75 51.20
C PRO A 10 9.61 15.53 51.21
N PHE A 11 9.31 14.49 51.96
CA PHE A 11 8.05 13.84 52.30
C PHE A 11 7.29 14.65 53.37
N ALA A 12 5.97 14.75 53.28
CA ALA A 12 5.15 15.13 54.43
C ALA A 12 3.72 14.60 54.30
N SER A 13 3.46 13.47 54.96
CA SER A 13 2.13 12.95 55.24
C SER A 13 1.50 13.70 56.43
N ARG A 14 0.20 14.00 56.36
CA ARG A 14 -0.59 14.26 57.57
C ARG A 14 -2.03 13.80 57.38
N ALA A 15 -2.41 12.83 58.20
CA ALA A 15 -3.76 12.33 58.37
C ALA A 15 -4.65 13.34 59.13
N LEU A 16 -5.98 13.24 58.98
CA LEU A 16 -6.93 13.12 60.10
C LEU A 16 -8.42 13.08 59.66
N ALA A 17 -9.18 12.26 60.41
CA ALA A 17 -10.58 12.40 60.85
C ALA A 17 -11.72 12.34 59.79
N GLN A 18 -12.57 11.31 59.74
CA GLN A 18 -13.69 10.87 60.61
C GLN A 18 -15.07 11.52 60.31
N LYS A 19 -15.97 10.73 59.66
CA LYS A 19 -17.43 10.41 59.90
C LYS A 19 -18.45 11.53 60.30
N PRO A 20 -19.80 11.34 60.21
CA PRO A 20 -20.67 10.43 59.42
C PRO A 20 -22.01 11.05 58.88
N LEU A 21 -22.87 10.17 58.33
CA LEU A 21 -24.36 10.16 58.31
C LEU A 21 -25.20 10.94 57.26
N ALA A 22 -26.21 10.18 56.80
CA ALA A 22 -27.53 10.55 56.27
C ALA A 22 -27.72 10.73 54.75
N SER A 23 -28.40 9.72 54.18
CA SER A 23 -29.63 9.78 53.38
C SER A 23 -29.79 10.92 52.38
N VAL A 24 -29.99 10.56 51.10
CA VAL A 24 -31.18 10.93 50.31
C VAL A 24 -31.16 10.11 49.01
N CYS A 25 -32.25 9.37 48.79
CA CYS A 25 -32.61 8.85 47.47
C CYS A 25 -33.09 10.01 46.61
N GLN A 26 -32.45 10.27 45.47
CA GLN A 26 -33.12 10.93 44.35
C GLN A 26 -32.73 10.25 43.03
N ALA A 27 -33.74 9.62 42.44
CA ALA A 27 -33.72 9.14 41.08
C ALA A 27 -33.50 10.33 40.11
N SER A 28 -32.70 10.11 39.08
CA SER A 28 -32.64 10.98 37.92
C SER A 28 -32.47 10.12 36.67
N PRO A 29 -33.02 10.58 35.54
CA PRO A 29 -33.51 9.72 34.48
C PRO A 29 -32.36 9.12 33.68
N ALA A 30 -32.60 7.91 33.16
CA ALA A 30 -31.76 7.32 32.14
C ALA A 30 -31.67 8.26 30.93
N PHE A 31 -30.60 9.06 30.87
CA PHE A 31 -30.13 9.61 29.61
C PHE A 31 -29.63 8.43 28.78
N ARG A 32 -30.58 7.82 28.06
CA ARG A 32 -30.31 6.95 26.93
C ARG A 32 -29.66 7.84 25.87
N PHE A 33 -28.34 7.97 25.97
CA PHE A 33 -27.54 8.38 24.83
C PHE A 33 -27.97 7.51 23.65
N PRO A 34 -28.38 8.08 22.51
CA PRO A 34 -28.46 7.26 21.32
C PRO A 34 -27.05 6.71 21.14
N ARG A 35 -26.90 5.38 21.22
CA ARG A 35 -25.74 4.73 20.65
C ARG A 35 -25.80 5.09 19.17
N GLY A 36 -25.09 6.14 18.80
CA GLY A 36 -24.72 6.37 17.42
C GLY A 36 -23.97 5.12 17.01
N THR A 37 -24.65 4.24 16.28
CA THR A 37 -24.00 3.23 15.48
C THR A 37 -23.18 4.02 14.48
N ARG A 38 -21.93 4.31 14.83
CA ARG A 38 -20.91 4.56 13.82
C ARG A 38 -20.76 3.23 13.11
N SER A 39 -21.60 3.03 12.09
CA SER A 39 -21.31 2.06 11.05
C SER A 39 -20.14 2.63 10.29
N PHE A 40 -18.94 2.44 10.83
CA PHE A 40 -17.78 2.35 9.97
C PHE A 40 -17.95 1.03 9.26
N SER A 41 -18.68 1.04 8.14
CA SER A 41 -18.41 0.08 7.08
C SER A 41 -17.03 0.45 6.56
N GLN A 42 -16.00 0.07 7.30
CA GLN A 42 -14.70 -0.17 6.69
C GLN A 42 -14.93 -1.43 5.88
N SER A 43 -15.38 -1.24 4.63
CA SER A 43 -15.01 -2.19 3.59
C SER A 43 -13.50 -2.35 3.70
N PRO A 44 -12.97 -3.59 3.69
CA PRO A 44 -11.54 -3.76 3.69
C PRO A 44 -11.01 -2.90 2.55
N LEU A 45 -10.09 -1.98 2.84
CA LEU A 45 -9.17 -1.48 1.85
C LEU A 45 -8.30 -2.69 1.45
N SER A 46 -8.91 -3.67 0.78
CA SER A 46 -8.16 -4.57 -0.08
C SER A 46 -7.57 -3.63 -1.11
N GLN A 47 -6.25 -3.48 -1.05
CA GLN A 47 -5.40 -2.74 -1.97
C GLN A 47 -6.09 -2.58 -3.33
N LEU A 48 -6.24 -1.33 -3.80
CA LEU A 48 -6.95 -1.08 -5.06
C LEU A 48 -6.04 -1.52 -6.21
N LYS A 49 -6.12 -2.81 -6.53
CA LYS A 49 -5.37 -3.45 -7.60
C LYS A 49 -6.17 -3.42 -8.88
N LYS A 50 -5.52 -2.94 -9.94
CA LYS A 50 -6.09 -2.75 -11.26
C LYS A 50 -5.15 -3.36 -12.30
N TYR A 51 -5.70 -3.64 -13.47
CA TYR A 51 -5.04 -4.38 -14.53
C TYR A 51 -5.22 -3.68 -15.87
N THR A 52 -4.30 -3.93 -16.80
CA THR A 52 -4.35 -3.46 -18.19
C THR A 52 -4.62 -4.64 -19.13
N GLU A 53 -5.07 -4.34 -20.34
CA GLU A 53 -5.17 -5.35 -21.42
C GLU A 53 -3.78 -5.86 -21.86
N SER A 54 -2.72 -5.09 -21.62
CA SER A 54 -1.33 -5.43 -21.92
C SER A 54 -0.66 -6.27 -20.81
N HIS A 55 -1.43 -6.76 -19.84
CA HIS A 55 -1.00 -7.69 -18.78
C HIS A 55 -0.06 -7.10 -17.72
N GLU A 56 -0.11 -5.80 -17.49
CA GLU A 56 0.44 -5.14 -16.31
C GLU A 56 -0.61 -5.02 -15.21
N TRP A 57 -0.13 -4.87 -13.98
CA TRP A 57 -0.95 -4.52 -12.83
C TRP A 57 -0.42 -3.27 -12.15
N ILE A 58 -1.33 -2.54 -11.51
CA ILE A 58 -1.03 -1.42 -10.63
C ILE A 58 -1.78 -1.58 -9.31
N GLU A 59 -1.08 -1.41 -8.20
CA GLU A 59 -1.62 -1.55 -6.85
C GLU A 59 -1.41 -0.25 -6.07
N LEU A 60 -2.52 0.43 -5.74
CA LEU A 60 -2.49 1.68 -4.99
C LEU A 60 -2.27 1.41 -3.50
N ALA A 61 -1.24 2.04 -2.93
CA ALA A 61 -0.92 1.94 -1.51
C ALA A 61 -1.98 2.62 -0.62
N ASP A 62 -1.99 2.27 0.67
CA ASP A 62 -2.93 2.80 1.67
C ASP A 62 -2.90 4.33 1.82
N ASN A 63 -1.80 4.97 1.39
CA ASN A 63 -1.66 6.43 1.38
C ASN A 63 -2.48 7.12 0.27
N GLY A 64 -3.02 6.35 -0.69
CA GLY A 64 -3.82 6.83 -1.81
C GLY A 64 -3.07 7.70 -2.82
N LYS A 65 -1.73 7.65 -2.84
CA LYS A 65 -0.87 8.50 -3.67
C LYS A 65 0.22 7.75 -4.41
N THR A 66 0.79 6.72 -3.79
CA THR A 66 1.83 5.90 -4.42
C THR A 66 1.24 4.58 -4.87
N ALA A 67 1.74 4.08 -5.99
CA ALA A 67 1.30 2.81 -6.53
C ALA A 67 2.48 1.98 -7.01
N LYS A 68 2.40 0.67 -6.81
CA LYS A 68 3.36 -0.28 -7.36
C LYS A 68 2.88 -0.79 -8.71
N ILE A 69 3.80 -0.97 -9.64
CA ILE A 69 3.55 -1.48 -10.98
C ILE A 69 4.37 -2.76 -11.16
N GLY A 70 3.80 -3.75 -11.84
CA GLY A 70 4.49 -4.96 -12.25
C GLY A 70 3.75 -5.67 -13.38
N ILE A 71 4.23 -6.87 -13.73
CA ILE A 71 3.57 -7.73 -14.72
C ILE A 71 2.72 -8.81 -14.04
N THR A 72 1.64 -9.21 -14.68
CA THR A 72 0.74 -10.25 -14.13
C THR A 72 1.35 -11.65 -14.22
N GLU A 73 0.76 -12.60 -13.49
CA GLU A 73 1.13 -14.03 -13.56
C GLU A 73 1.06 -14.56 -15.00
N TYR A 74 0.03 -14.17 -15.76
CA TYR A 74 -0.14 -14.57 -17.14
C TYR A 74 1.03 -14.09 -18.03
N ALA A 75 1.43 -12.82 -17.88
CA ALA A 75 2.56 -12.26 -18.61
C ALA A 75 3.87 -12.98 -18.26
N ALA A 76 4.15 -13.16 -16.97
CA ALA A 76 5.36 -13.83 -16.50
C ALA A 76 5.45 -15.27 -17.03
N HIS A 77 4.34 -16.02 -17.02
CA HIS A 77 4.30 -17.37 -17.59
C HIS A 77 4.50 -17.37 -19.11
N SER A 78 3.92 -16.39 -19.82
CA SER A 78 4.04 -16.27 -21.27
C SER A 78 5.45 -15.91 -21.73
N LEU A 79 6.17 -15.08 -20.96
CA LEU A 79 7.59 -14.77 -21.20
C LEU A 79 8.49 -16.00 -20.97
N GLY A 80 8.12 -16.85 -20.01
CA GLY A 80 8.94 -17.99 -19.59
C GLY A 80 9.95 -17.61 -18.50
N ASP A 81 11.08 -18.31 -18.44
CA ASP A 81 12.09 -18.09 -17.39
C ASP A 81 12.81 -16.75 -17.58
N VAL A 82 12.50 -15.80 -16.69
CA VAL A 82 13.04 -14.44 -16.69
C VAL A 82 14.48 -14.49 -16.19
N VAL A 83 15.36 -13.82 -16.93
CA VAL A 83 16.80 -13.77 -16.66
C VAL A 83 17.31 -12.36 -16.40
N TYR A 84 16.56 -11.34 -16.82
CA TYR A 84 16.93 -9.94 -16.63
C TYR A 84 15.70 -9.05 -16.53
N VAL A 85 15.83 -7.97 -15.75
CA VAL A 85 14.83 -6.90 -15.61
C VAL A 85 15.55 -5.57 -15.72
N GLU A 86 15.09 -4.71 -16.62
CA GLU A 86 15.50 -3.32 -16.71
C GLU A 86 14.61 -2.49 -15.79
N LEU A 87 15.24 -1.83 -14.81
CA LEU A 87 14.58 -0.99 -13.81
C LEU A 87 14.62 0.48 -14.24
N PRO A 88 13.59 1.28 -13.92
CA PRO A 88 13.58 2.71 -14.23
C PRO A 88 14.60 3.50 -13.38
N GLU A 89 14.96 4.67 -13.89
CA GLU A 89 15.62 5.70 -13.09
C GLU A 89 14.63 6.34 -12.09
N ILE A 90 15.08 6.57 -10.87
CA ILE A 90 14.33 7.34 -9.87
C ILE A 90 14.21 8.79 -10.36
N ASP A 91 13.08 9.42 -10.05
CA ASP A 91 12.69 10.77 -10.48
C ASP A 91 12.27 10.91 -11.95
N LEU A 92 12.20 9.81 -12.72
CA LEU A 92 11.67 9.82 -14.08
C LEU A 92 10.17 10.18 -14.09
N GLU A 93 9.77 11.16 -14.91
CA GLU A 93 8.37 11.45 -15.22
C GLU A 93 7.91 10.56 -16.37
N ILE A 94 6.76 9.90 -16.21
CA ILE A 94 6.20 8.96 -17.17
C ILE A 94 4.71 9.25 -17.38
N VAL A 95 4.22 9.08 -18.60
CA VAL A 95 2.78 9.12 -18.90
C VAL A 95 2.20 7.73 -19.10
N ALA A 96 0.87 7.61 -19.07
CA ALA A 96 0.20 6.35 -19.33
C ALA A 96 0.58 5.78 -20.71
N GLY A 97 0.95 4.50 -20.75
CA GLY A 97 1.41 3.80 -21.96
C GLY A 97 2.89 3.97 -22.30
N GLU A 98 3.66 4.75 -21.53
CA GLU A 98 5.12 4.81 -21.68
C GLU A 98 5.82 3.69 -20.91
N PRO A 99 6.98 3.22 -21.40
CA PRO A 99 7.75 2.18 -20.72
C PRO A 99 8.33 2.71 -19.41
N VAL A 100 8.07 1.99 -18.32
CA VAL A 100 8.68 2.21 -17.00
C VAL A 100 9.82 1.22 -16.74
N GLY A 101 10.00 0.21 -17.59
CA GLY A 101 11.06 -0.78 -17.52
C GLY A 101 10.86 -1.87 -18.56
N ALA A 102 11.63 -2.94 -18.48
CA ALA A 102 11.50 -4.09 -19.38
C ALA A 102 11.83 -5.41 -18.67
N VAL A 103 11.24 -6.50 -19.13
CA VAL A 103 11.49 -7.86 -18.62
C VAL A 103 11.97 -8.75 -19.76
N GLU A 104 13.10 -9.41 -19.55
CA GLU A 104 13.72 -10.29 -20.53
C GLU A 104 13.83 -11.73 -20.03
N SER A 105 13.47 -12.66 -20.91
CA SER A 105 13.61 -14.09 -20.74
C SER A 105 14.59 -14.66 -21.77
N VAL A 106 14.86 -15.96 -21.68
CA VAL A 106 15.66 -16.68 -22.69
C VAL A 106 14.94 -16.76 -24.05
N LYS A 107 13.65 -16.43 -24.11
CA LYS A 107 12.80 -16.61 -25.30
C LYS A 107 12.30 -15.29 -25.89
N SER A 108 12.05 -14.30 -25.04
CA SER A 108 11.35 -13.06 -25.40
C SER A 108 11.81 -11.92 -24.50
N ALA A 109 11.58 -10.69 -24.95
CA ALA A 109 11.68 -9.48 -24.15
C ALA A 109 10.39 -8.66 -24.35
N SER A 110 9.92 -8.01 -23.28
CA SER A 110 8.78 -7.10 -23.35
C SER A 110 9.02 -5.89 -22.48
N ASP A 111 8.65 -4.73 -23.00
CA ASP A 111 8.56 -3.51 -22.21
C ASP A 111 7.40 -3.64 -21.22
N VAL A 112 7.54 -2.96 -20.08
CA VAL A 112 6.50 -2.83 -19.05
C VAL A 112 5.99 -1.42 -19.11
N LEU A 113 4.72 -1.25 -19.47
CA LEU A 113 4.12 0.06 -19.67
C LEU A 113 3.49 0.57 -18.37
N SER A 114 3.61 1.88 -18.13
CA SER A 114 2.93 2.52 -17.00
C SER A 114 1.42 2.60 -17.27
N PRO A 115 0.54 2.08 -16.39
CA PRO A 115 -0.91 2.17 -16.60
C PRO A 115 -1.47 3.59 -16.45
N VAL A 116 -0.77 4.45 -15.72
CA VAL A 116 -1.18 5.84 -15.40
C VAL A 116 0.00 6.80 -15.49
N ALA A 117 -0.26 8.09 -15.57
CA ALA A 117 0.77 9.12 -15.48
C ALA A 117 1.29 9.28 -14.04
N GLY A 118 2.58 9.56 -13.89
CA GLY A 118 3.20 9.72 -12.59
C GLY A 118 4.70 9.95 -12.63
N LYS A 119 5.32 9.84 -11.46
CA LYS A 119 6.76 9.98 -11.28
C LYS A 119 7.33 8.79 -10.53
N VAL A 120 8.40 8.19 -11.04
CA VAL A 120 9.08 7.07 -10.37
C VAL A 120 9.73 7.55 -9.08
N ILE A 121 9.35 6.95 -7.95
CA ILE A 121 9.93 7.26 -6.64
C ILE A 121 10.89 6.17 -6.15
N THR A 122 10.67 4.93 -6.57
CA THR A 122 11.47 3.76 -6.17
C THR A 122 11.46 2.71 -7.27
N ALA A 123 12.57 2.00 -7.45
CA ALA A 123 12.65 0.79 -8.26
C ALA A 123 13.00 -0.42 -7.38
N ASN A 124 12.57 -1.62 -7.78
CA ASN A 124 12.82 -2.83 -7.01
C ASN A 124 14.21 -3.40 -7.26
N GLY A 125 15.22 -2.88 -6.56
CA GLY A 125 16.61 -3.33 -6.69
C GLY A 125 16.85 -4.83 -6.41
N ILE A 126 15.90 -5.55 -5.79
CA ILE A 126 16.00 -7.00 -5.61
C ILE A 126 16.08 -7.72 -6.96
N LEU A 127 15.42 -7.18 -7.99
CA LEU A 127 15.32 -7.79 -9.31
C LEU A 127 16.65 -7.76 -10.09
N GLU A 128 17.60 -6.89 -9.71
CA GLU A 128 18.95 -6.87 -10.30
C GLU A 128 19.70 -8.17 -10.00
N ASP A 129 19.58 -8.68 -8.78
CA ASP A 129 20.22 -9.93 -8.34
C ASP A 129 19.30 -11.14 -8.50
N LYS A 130 17.98 -10.93 -8.51
CA LYS A 130 16.96 -11.99 -8.46
C LYS A 130 15.82 -11.75 -9.45
N ALA A 131 16.16 -11.63 -10.73
CA ALA A 131 15.17 -11.49 -11.81
C ALA A 131 14.08 -12.60 -11.80
N LYS A 132 14.42 -13.82 -11.34
CA LYS A 132 13.47 -14.94 -11.15
C LYS A 132 12.31 -14.64 -10.21
N THR A 133 12.41 -13.62 -9.34
CA THR A 133 11.29 -13.20 -8.50
C THR A 133 10.06 -12.76 -9.32
N ILE A 134 10.26 -12.30 -10.56
CA ILE A 134 9.17 -12.06 -11.52
C ILE A 134 8.36 -13.33 -11.78
N ASN A 135 8.98 -14.50 -11.88
CA ASN A 135 8.27 -15.76 -12.08
C ASN A 135 7.72 -16.36 -10.77
N GLU A 136 8.38 -16.12 -9.63
CA GLU A 136 8.00 -16.71 -8.34
C GLU A 136 6.86 -15.94 -7.64
N SER A 137 6.83 -14.62 -7.80
CA SER A 137 5.84 -13.74 -7.17
C SER A 137 5.56 -12.49 -8.04
N PRO A 138 5.08 -12.66 -9.29
CA PRO A 138 4.89 -11.55 -10.24
C PRO A 138 4.01 -10.44 -9.70
N GLU A 139 3.00 -10.84 -8.94
CA GLU A 139 1.98 -9.96 -8.36
C GLU A 139 2.21 -9.62 -6.87
N GLY A 140 3.40 -9.95 -6.34
CA GLY A 140 3.80 -9.68 -4.96
C GLY A 140 5.19 -9.05 -4.89
N GLU A 141 6.22 -9.85 -4.63
CA GLU A 141 7.60 -9.38 -4.49
C GLU A 141 8.24 -8.98 -5.84
N GLY A 142 7.62 -9.36 -6.96
CA GLY A 142 8.04 -9.06 -8.34
C GLY A 142 7.56 -7.70 -8.88
N TRP A 143 7.15 -6.76 -8.02
CA TRP A 143 6.90 -5.38 -8.44
C TRP A 143 8.17 -4.76 -9.02
N ILE A 144 8.04 -3.91 -10.04
CA ILE A 144 9.17 -3.37 -10.82
C ILE A 144 9.46 -1.93 -10.39
N ALA A 145 8.42 -1.11 -10.32
CA ALA A 145 8.51 0.30 -10.00
C ALA A 145 7.43 0.71 -8.99
N GLU A 146 7.75 1.67 -8.14
CA GLU A 146 6.77 2.42 -7.36
C GLU A 146 6.76 3.86 -7.87
N ILE A 147 5.56 4.37 -8.12
CA ILE A 147 5.34 5.70 -8.68
C ILE A 147 4.49 6.55 -7.73
N GLU A 148 4.71 7.86 -7.73
CA GLU A 148 3.73 8.84 -7.27
C GLU A 148 2.75 9.11 -8.41
N VAL A 149 1.49 8.74 -8.22
CA VAL A 149 0.43 8.83 -9.24
C VAL A 149 0.02 10.29 -9.41
N ALA A 150 0.00 10.78 -10.64
CA ALA A 150 -0.36 12.17 -10.95
C ALA A 150 -1.88 12.41 -10.80
N ASP A 151 -2.70 11.51 -11.33
CA ASP A 151 -4.16 11.53 -11.19
C ASP A 151 -4.70 10.13 -10.87
N VAL A 152 -5.25 9.97 -9.67
CA VAL A 152 -5.80 8.70 -9.18
C VAL A 152 -7.07 8.30 -9.96
N ALA A 153 -7.76 9.26 -10.59
CA ALA A 153 -8.95 8.98 -11.39
C ALA A 153 -8.63 8.15 -12.65
N GLU A 154 -7.38 8.13 -13.12
CA GLU A 154 -6.97 7.29 -14.26
C GLU A 154 -7.12 5.78 -13.94
N LEU A 155 -7.04 5.39 -12.65
CA LEU A 155 -7.24 4.00 -12.22
C LEU A 155 -8.67 3.50 -12.42
N ASP A 156 -9.66 4.39 -12.54
CA ASP A 156 -11.06 4.02 -12.76
C ASP A 156 -11.29 3.51 -14.19
N ALA A 157 -10.42 3.88 -15.14
CA ALA A 157 -10.46 3.40 -16.52
C ALA A 157 -9.83 2.00 -16.70
N LEU A 158 -9.10 1.52 -15.69
CA LEU A 158 -8.41 0.24 -15.71
C LEU A 158 -9.33 -0.92 -15.29
N LEU A 159 -8.97 -2.12 -15.73
CA LEU A 159 -9.71 -3.33 -15.46
C LEU A 159 -9.60 -3.70 -13.97
N ASP A 160 -10.70 -4.22 -13.41
CA ASP A 160 -10.61 -4.97 -12.17
C ASP A 160 -10.18 -6.42 -12.44
N GLU A 161 -9.93 -7.17 -11.37
CA GLU A 161 -9.46 -8.56 -11.49
C GLU A 161 -10.44 -9.46 -12.25
N ALA A 162 -11.75 -9.24 -12.10
CA ALA A 162 -12.76 -10.06 -12.76
C ALA A 162 -12.79 -9.79 -14.28
N ALA A 163 -12.80 -8.52 -14.66
CA ALA A 163 -12.75 -8.11 -16.06
C ALA A 163 -11.45 -8.55 -16.72
N TYR A 164 -10.30 -8.44 -16.03
CA TYR A 164 -9.02 -8.92 -16.56
C TYR A 164 -9.03 -10.43 -16.81
N LYS A 165 -9.58 -11.23 -15.90
CA LYS A 165 -9.68 -12.69 -16.09
C LYS A 165 -10.50 -13.07 -17.31
N GLU A 166 -11.56 -12.33 -17.62
CA GLU A 166 -12.33 -12.54 -18.85
C GLU A 166 -11.50 -12.30 -20.12
N THR A 167 -10.50 -11.40 -20.09
CA THR A 167 -9.64 -11.13 -21.25
C THR A 167 -8.62 -12.23 -21.54
N ILE A 168 -8.17 -12.97 -20.51
CA ILE A 168 -7.15 -14.03 -20.66
C ILE A 168 -7.74 -15.41 -20.95
N ASP A 169 -9.02 -15.63 -20.61
CA ASP A 169 -9.73 -16.89 -20.82
C ASP A 169 -10.46 -16.98 -22.17
N ALA A 170 -10.47 -15.88 -22.95
CA ALA A 170 -11.15 -15.75 -24.25
C ALA A 170 -10.33 -16.30 -25.44
#